data_AF-A0A509L7L5-F1
#
_entry.id   AF-A0A509L7L5-F1
#
_cell.length_a   1.000
_cell.length_b   1.000
_cell.length_c   1.000
_cell.angle_alpha   90.00
_cell.angle_beta   90.00
_cell.angle_gamma   90.00
#
_symmetry.space_group_name_H-M   'P 1'
#
loop_
_entity.id
_entity.type
_entity.pdbx_description
1 polymer ?
#
loop_
_entity_poly.entity_id
_entity_poly.type
_entity_poly.pdbx_seq_one_letter_code
_entity_poly.pdbx_strand_id
1 'polypeptide(L)'
;RPISGSRKVRLLSPNSPRDFNSVEEAVQYAIRHMTPLAEEKARQSGAEHVQVQVTRKEKKARAKGNREIYLETELTFMALGRPGIASRQ
;
A
#
# COMPACT_ATOMS: atom_id res chain seq x y z
N ARG A 1 -24.99 -4.88 3.30
CA ARG A 1 -24.41 -6.12 3.90
C ARG A 1 -23.95 -7.02 2.74
N PRO A 2 -22.81 -7.72 2.88
CA PRO A 2 -22.93 -9.09 3.37
C PRO A 2 -22.28 -9.27 4.74
N ILE A 3 -23.09 -9.77 5.67
CA ILE A 3 -22.66 -10.66 6.73
C ILE A 3 -22.99 -12.05 6.19
N SER A 4 -22.05 -12.69 5.50
CA SER A 4 -22.11 -14.12 5.19
C SER A 4 -20.75 -14.59 4.68
N GLY A 5 -20.08 -15.41 5.48
CA GLY A 5 -19.27 -16.55 5.05
C GLY A 5 -17.92 -16.34 4.34
N SER A 6 -17.67 -15.23 3.66
CA SER A 6 -16.36 -15.01 3.02
C SER A 6 -15.45 -14.18 3.93
N ARG A 7 -14.40 -14.80 4.50
CA ARG A 7 -13.31 -14.10 5.23
C ARG A 7 -12.40 -13.33 4.26
N LYS A 8 -12.98 -12.72 3.22
CA LYS A 8 -12.21 -11.97 2.23
C LYS A 8 -11.88 -10.59 2.79
N VAL A 9 -10.69 -10.13 2.46
CA VAL A 9 -10.26 -8.75 2.72
C VAL A 9 -10.34 -7.98 1.42
N ARG A 10 -10.77 -6.71 1.50
CA ARG A 10 -10.86 -5.84 0.33
C ARG A 10 -9.72 -4.84 0.35
N LEU A 11 -8.89 -4.85 -0.68
CA LEU A 11 -7.94 -3.79 -0.95
C LEU A 11 -8.66 -2.65 -1.65
N LEU A 12 -8.61 -1.46 -1.07
CA LEU A 12 -9.03 -0.23 -1.72
C LEU A 12 -7.81 0.37 -2.42
N SER A 13 -7.76 0.27 -3.75
CA SER A 13 -6.69 0.85 -4.55
C SER A 13 -7.23 1.93 -5.50
N PRO A 14 -6.39 2.88 -5.96
CA PRO A 14 -6.80 3.89 -6.93
C PRO A 14 -7.31 3.32 -8.27
N ASN A 15 -6.89 2.09 -8.62
CA ASN A 15 -7.19 1.49 -9.92
C ASN A 15 -8.52 0.74 -9.91
N SER A 16 -8.85 0.05 -8.81
CA SER A 16 -10.14 -0.60 -8.52
C SER A 16 -10.08 -1.33 -7.18
N PRO A 17 -11.19 -1.48 -6.44
CA PRO A 17 -11.26 -2.40 -5.32
C PRO A 17 -11.03 -3.86 -5.75
N ARG A 18 -10.29 -4.63 -4.96
CA ARG A 18 -10.04 -6.06 -5.20
C ARG A 18 -10.14 -6.86 -3.91
N ASP A 19 -10.78 -8.03 -3.97
CA ASP A 19 -10.92 -8.93 -2.83
C ASP A 19 -9.84 -10.02 -2.83
N PHE A 20 -9.35 -10.35 -1.64
CA PHE A 20 -8.30 -11.35 -1.37
C PHE A 20 -8.70 -12.27 -0.23
N ASN A 21 -8.04 -13.41 -0.08
CA ASN A 21 -8.36 -14.37 0.98
C ASN A 21 -7.66 -14.07 2.31
N SER A 22 -6.62 -13.23 2.30
CA SER A 22 -5.91 -12.80 3.50
C SER A 22 -5.36 -11.37 3.38
N VAL A 23 -5.08 -10.76 4.53
CA VAL A 23 -4.41 -9.44 4.62
C VAL A 23 -3.05 -9.50 3.93
N GLU A 24 -2.29 -10.56 4.17
CA GLU A 24 -0.96 -10.75 3.60
C GLU A 24 -0.99 -10.82 2.08
N GLU A 25 -1.96 -11.52 1.49
CA GLU A 25 -2.14 -11.59 0.03
C GLU A 25 -2.44 -10.20 -0.55
N ALA A 26 -3.35 -9.45 0.08
CA ALA A 26 -3.68 -8.08 -0.32
C ALA A 26 -2.47 -7.14 -0.20
N VAL A 27 -1.68 -7.25 0.88
CA VAL A 27 -0.47 -6.43 1.11
C VAL A 27 0.60 -6.75 0.06
N GLN A 28 0.85 -8.02 -0.23
CA GLN A 28 1.83 -8.42 -1.25
C GLN A 28 1.41 -7.95 -2.65
N TYR A 29 0.12 -8.03 -2.96
CA TYR A 29 -0.41 -7.47 -4.20
C TYR A 29 -0.19 -5.96 -4.25
N ALA A 30 -0.56 -5.23 -3.19
CA ALA A 30 -0.38 -3.78 -3.12
C ALA A 30 1.09 -3.37 -3.29
N ILE A 31 2.02 -4.03 -2.58
CA ILE A 31 3.46 -3.75 -2.71
C ILE A 31 3.93 -3.95 -4.16
N ARG A 32 3.54 -5.07 -4.78
CA ARG A 32 3.94 -5.39 -6.15
C ARG A 32 3.46 -4.37 -7.18
N HIS A 33 2.27 -3.80 -7.01
CA HIS A 33 1.66 -2.92 -8.01
C HIS A 33 1.87 -1.43 -7.72
N MET A 34 1.89 -1.04 -6.44
CA MET A 34 1.97 0.36 -6.05
C MET A 34 3.41 0.85 -5.96
N THR A 35 4.39 -0.01 -5.68
CA THR A 35 5.81 0.39 -5.67
C THR A 35 6.26 0.88 -7.05
N PRO A 36 6.08 0.13 -8.16
CA PRO A 36 6.45 0.62 -9.49
C PRO A 36 5.66 1.87 -9.89
N LEU A 37 4.38 1.96 -9.51
CA LEU A 37 3.57 3.15 -9.77
C LEU A 37 4.10 4.38 -9.04
N ALA A 38 4.53 4.24 -7.79
CA ALA A 38 5.13 5.32 -7.02
C ALA A 38 6.47 5.77 -7.62
N GLU A 39 7.30 4.82 -8.07
CA GLU A 39 8.54 5.12 -8.79
C GLU A 39 8.29 5.90 -10.08
N GLU A 40 7.36 5.42 -10.89
CA GLU A 40 7.03 6.03 -12.18
C GLU A 40 6.55 7.46 -12.00
N LYS A 41 5.69 7.71 -11.00
CA LYS A 41 5.24 9.08 -10.67
C LYS A 41 6.39 10.00 -10.25
N ALA A 42 7.36 9.48 -9.49
CA ALA A 42 8.53 10.26 -9.11
C ALA A 42 9.43 10.56 -10.33
N ARG A 43 9.64 9.60 -11.23
CA ARG A 43 10.39 9.81 -12.48
C ARG A 43 9.72 10.85 -13.38
N GLN A 44 8.40 10.76 -13.54
CA GLN A 44 7.60 11.76 -14.28
C GLN A 44 7.70 13.17 -13.68
N SER A 45 8.05 13.26 -12.39
CA SER A 45 8.28 14.53 -11.69
C SER A 45 9.74 15.02 -11.78
N GLY A 46 10.59 14.38 -12.60
CA GLY A 46 11.98 14.77 -12.84
C GLY A 46 13.01 14.12 -11.91
N ALA A 47 12.63 13.10 -11.13
CA ALA A 47 13.59 12.33 -10.36
C ALA A 47 14.39 11.38 -11.25
N GLU A 48 15.72 11.49 -11.22
CA GLU A 48 16.61 10.54 -11.92
C GLU A 48 16.84 9.29 -11.06
N HIS A 49 17.07 9.50 -9.77
CA HIS A 49 17.19 8.43 -8.79
C HIS A 49 15.97 8.42 -7.89
N VAL A 50 15.33 7.25 -7.75
CA VAL A 50 14.14 7.08 -6.90
C VAL A 50 14.36 5.95 -5.91
N GLN A 51 14.02 6.21 -4.65
CA GLN A 51 13.87 5.19 -3.62
C GLN A 51 12.43 5.18 -3.13
N VAL A 52 11.76 4.04 -3.19
CA VAL A 52 10.42 3.88 -2.59
C VAL A 52 10.54 3.27 -1.21
N GLN A 53 9.92 3.94 -0.24
CA GLN A 53 9.71 3.43 1.11
C GLN A 53 8.25 3.02 1.26
N VAL A 54 8.03 1.87 1.89
CA VAL A 54 6.70 1.34 2.18
C VAL A 54 6.54 1.26 3.69
N THR A 55 5.52 1.93 4.23
CA THR A 55 5.14 1.82 5.63
C THR A 55 3.85 1.04 5.76
N ARG A 56 3.80 0.07 6.69
CA ARG A 56 2.62 -0.72 7.02
C ARG A 56 2.16 -0.39 8.43
N LYS A 57 0.88 -0.05 8.58
CA LYS A 57 0.26 0.21 9.88
C LYS A 57 -1.01 -0.63 10.05
N GLU A 58 -0.99 -1.48 11.06
CA GLU A 58 -2.14 -2.28 11.46
C GLU A 58 -3.05 -1.46 12.40
N LYS A 59 -4.35 -1.44 12.15
CA LYS A 59 -5.34 -0.92 13.08
C LYS A 59 -6.14 -2.07 13.67
N LYS A 60 -6.10 -2.15 15.00
CA LYS A 60 -6.83 -3.14 15.80
C LYS A 60 -7.68 -2.41 16.84
N ALA A 61 -8.82 -2.98 17.20
CA ALA A 61 -9.65 -2.53 18.31
C ALA A 61 -9.65 -3.56 19.45
N ARG A 62 -9.76 -3.07 20.69
CA ARG A 62 -10.05 -3.93 21.85
C ARG A 62 -11.55 -4.15 21.95
N ALA A 63 -11.95 -5.41 21.99
CA ALA A 63 -13.32 -5.84 22.29
C ALA A 63 -13.45 -6.30 23.75
N LYS A 64 -14.69 -6.54 24.20
CA LYS A 64 -14.95 -7.12 25.53
C LYS A 64 -14.15 -8.40 25.74
N GLY A 65 -13.61 -8.58 26.94
CA GLY A 65 -12.78 -9.74 27.30
C GLY A 65 -11.32 -9.65 26.82
N ASN A 66 -10.79 -8.44 26.62
CA ASN A 66 -9.40 -8.19 26.21
C ASN A 66 -8.99 -8.84 24.88
N ARG A 67 -9.95 -9.05 23.99
CA ARG A 67 -9.72 -9.60 22.65
C ARG A 67 -9.37 -8.47 21.68
N GLU A 68 -8.29 -8.62 20.93
CA GLU A 68 -8.00 -7.73 19.80
C GLU A 68 -8.76 -8.17 18.54
N ILE A 69 -9.38 -7.23 17.86
CA ILE A 69 -10.06 -7.42 16.58
C ILE A 69 -9.33 -6.59 15.53
N TYR A 70 -8.91 -7.23 14.44
CA TYR A 70 -8.36 -6.55 13.27
C TYR A 70 -9.43 -5.67 12.62
N LEU A 71 -9.08 -4.42 12.29
CA LEU A 71 -9.94 -3.50 11.57
C LEU A 71 -9.45 -3.31 10.14
N GLU A 72 -8.19 -2.89 9.98
CA GLU A 72 -7.61 -2.57 8.68
C GLU A 72 -6.08 -2.56 8.71
N THR A 73 -5.49 -2.63 7.52
CA THR A 73 -4.08 -2.38 7.26
C THR A 73 -3.98 -1.17 6.35
N GLU A 74 -3.22 -0.17 6.78
CA GLU A 74 -2.89 1.00 5.98
C GLU A 74 -1.48 0.83 5.41
N LEU A 75 -1.34 1.06 4.09
CA LEU A 75 -0.06 1.05 3.40
C LEU A 75 0.22 2.43 2.84
N THR A 76 1.38 2.99 3.17
CA THR A 76 1.87 4.26 2.63
C THR A 76 3.07 3.99 1.73
N PHE A 77 2.97 4.42 0.48
CA PHE A 77 4.04 4.35 -0.51
C PHE A 77 4.62 5.75 -0.71
N MET A 78 5.88 5.94 -0.32
CA MET A 78 6.56 7.22 -0.43
C MET A 78 7.76 7.08 -1.37
N ALA A 79 7.70 7.73 -2.53
CA ALA A 79 8.80 7.80 -3.46
C ALA A 79 9.64 9.05 -3.18
N LEU A 80 10.91 8.85 -2.82
CA LEU A 80 11.88 9.90 -2.59
C LEU A 80 12.75 10.02 -3.85
N GLY A 81 12.62 11.15 -4.54
CA GLY A 81 13.37 11.45 -5.76
C GLY A 81 14.57 12.36 -5.49
N ARG A 82 15.72 12.05 -6.10
CA ARG A 82 16.83 13.00 -6.24
C ARG A 82 16.94 13.43 -7.70
N PRO A 83 16.97 14.75 -7.99
CA PRO A 83 17.37 15.22 -9.30
C PRO A 83 18.77 14.68 -9.61
N GLY A 84 19.00 14.23 -10.84
CA GLY A 84 20.37 14.11 -11.30
C GLY A 84 20.97 15.50 -11.43
N ILE A 85 22.27 15.60 -11.19
CA ILE A 85 22.99 16.80 -11.62
C ILE A 85 22.81 16.84 -13.14
N ALA A 86 22.03 17.79 -13.62
CA ALA A 86 21.99 18.10 -15.04
C ALA A 86 23.44 18.33 -15.47
N SER A 87 24.03 17.38 -16.20
CA SER A 87 25.19 17.69 -17.01
C SER A 87 24.68 18.68 -18.06
N ARG A 88 24.73 19.97 -17.73
CA ARG A 88 24.79 21.03 -18.72
C ARG A 88 26.07 20.76 -19.52
N GLN A 89 25.91 20.15 -20.69
CA GLN A 89 26.85 20.25 -21.79
C GLN A 89 26.10 20.88 -22.95
#